data_AF-B8ZZY8-F1
#
_entry.id   AF-B8ZZY8-F1
#
_cell.length_a   1.000
_cell.length_b   1.000
_cell.length_c   1.000
_cell.angle_alpha   90.00
_cell.angle_beta   90.00
_cell.angle_gamma   90.00
#
_symmetry.space_group_name_H-M   'P 1'
#
loop_
_entity.id
_entity.type
_entity.pdbx_description
1 polymer ?
#
loop_
_entity_poly.entity_id
_entity_poly.type
_entity_poly.pdbx_seq_one_letter_code
_entity_poly.pdbx_strand_id
1 'polypeptide(L)'
;MKKVRLKELESRLQQVDGFEKPKLLLEQYPTRPHIAGTDMAFLKTALEMARTAVYSLHKSSTREHVQKKAAEWKIKIDIIAELRYDLPASYKFHKKKSVDIEVDLIRFSF
;
A
#
# COMPACT_ATOMS: atom_id res chain seq x y z
N MET A 1 -20.30 0.65 -3.64
CA MET A 1 -19.72 -0.52 -2.92
C MET A 1 -19.85 -0.30 -1.42
N LYS A 2 -20.23 -1.32 -0.64
CA LYS A 2 -20.32 -1.21 0.84
C LYS A 2 -18.92 -1.08 1.45
N LYS A 3 -18.73 -0.13 2.36
CA LYS A 3 -17.47 0.11 3.08
C LYS A 3 -17.23 -1.02 4.09
N VAL A 4 -16.17 -1.81 3.91
CA VAL A 4 -15.79 -2.91 4.81
C VAL A 4 -14.95 -2.35 5.96
N ARG A 5 -15.23 -2.78 7.20
CA ARG A 5 -14.46 -2.36 8.39
C ARG A 5 -13.13 -3.10 8.45
N LEU A 6 -12.08 -2.49 9.01
CA LEU A 6 -10.73 -3.08 9.10
C LEU A 6 -10.74 -4.50 9.70
N LYS A 7 -11.43 -4.69 10.82
CA LYS A 7 -11.57 -6.02 11.48
C LYS A 7 -12.26 -7.06 10.60
N GLU A 8 -13.19 -6.63 9.75
CA GLU A 8 -13.91 -7.52 8.86
C GLU A 8 -13.07 -7.89 7.62
N LEU A 9 -12.25 -6.95 7.14
CA LEU A 9 -11.25 -7.22 6.11
C LEU A 9 -10.19 -8.21 6.63
N GLU A 10 -9.68 -7.99 7.84
CA GLU A 10 -8.70 -8.87 8.49
C GLU A 10 -9.24 -10.30 8.66
N SER A 11 -10.48 -10.45 9.15
CA SER A 11 -11.13 -11.76 9.30
C SER A 11 -11.30 -12.48 7.96
N ARG A 12 -11.61 -11.76 6.88
CA ARG A 12 -11.71 -12.34 5.52
C ARG A 12 -10.35 -12.75 4.98
N LEU A 13 -9.31 -11.94 5.22
CA LEU A 13 -7.96 -12.24 4.77
C LEU A 13 -7.34 -13.42 5.53
N GLN A 14 -7.73 -13.68 6.78
CA GLN A 14 -7.31 -14.87 7.56
C GLN A 14 -7.72 -16.19 6.91
N GLN A 15 -8.71 -16.18 6.03
CA GLN A 15 -9.19 -17.35 5.32
C GLN A 15 -8.45 -17.59 3.99
N VAL A 16 -7.50 -16.72 3.63
CA VAL A 16 -6.72 -16.85 2.40
C VAL A 16 -5.49 -17.73 2.64
N ASP A 17 -5.41 -18.85 1.92
CA ASP A 17 -4.29 -19.77 2.02
C ASP A 17 -2.97 -19.12 1.58
N GLY A 18 -1.90 -19.40 2.33
CA GLY A 18 -0.54 -19.01 1.98
C GLY A 18 0.12 -20.00 1.01
N PHE A 19 1.27 -19.61 0.43
CA PHE A 19 2.08 -20.52 -0.38
C PHE A 19 2.92 -21.44 0.53
N GLU A 20 2.87 -22.77 0.33
CA GLU A 20 3.68 -23.74 1.08
C GLU A 20 5.19 -23.49 0.94
N LYS A 21 5.63 -23.05 -0.24
CA LYS A 21 7.05 -22.73 -0.54
C LYS A 21 7.17 -21.36 -1.20
N PRO A 22 7.21 -20.27 -0.41
CA PRO A 22 7.23 -18.91 -0.94
C PRO A 22 8.55 -18.62 -1.67
N LYS A 23 8.46 -18.08 -2.88
CA LYS A 23 9.63 -17.65 -3.66
C LYS A 23 9.94 -16.18 -3.40
N LEU A 24 11.07 -15.90 -2.74
CA LEU A 24 11.48 -14.55 -2.34
C LEU A 24 11.63 -13.60 -3.54
N LEU A 25 12.24 -14.06 -4.63
CA LEU A 25 12.41 -13.28 -5.88
C LEU A 25 11.09 -12.92 -6.56
N LEU A 26 10.01 -13.58 -6.16
CA LEU A 26 8.67 -13.33 -6.65
C LEU A 26 7.76 -12.93 -5.48
N GLU A 27 8.27 -12.24 -4.46
CA GLU A 27 7.50 -11.66 -3.35
C GLU A 27 6.34 -12.53 -2.81
N GLN A 28 6.49 -13.87 -2.82
CA GLN A 28 5.42 -14.83 -2.54
C GLN A 28 5.26 -15.07 -1.03
N TYR A 29 5.78 -14.17 -0.21
CA TYR A 29 5.66 -14.29 1.23
C TYR A 29 4.19 -14.14 1.64
N PRO A 30 3.71 -14.94 2.59
CA PRO A 30 2.38 -14.78 3.14
C PRO A 30 2.30 -13.43 3.86
N THR A 31 1.70 -12.46 3.18
CA THR A 31 1.29 -11.19 3.76
C THR A 31 0.14 -11.49 4.71
N ARG A 32 0.48 -11.71 5.98
CA ARG A 32 -0.51 -12.04 7.01
C ARG A 32 -1.65 -10.99 6.98
N PRO A 33 -2.89 -11.37 7.30
CA PRO A 33 -4.08 -10.50 7.22
C PRO A 33 -3.96 -9.16 7.94
N HIS A 34 -3.24 -9.15 9.07
CA HIS A 34 -2.94 -7.95 9.85
C HIS A 34 -1.96 -6.97 9.15
N ILE A 35 -1.31 -7.41 8.06
CA ILE A 35 -0.42 -6.63 7.18
C ILE A 35 -1.25 -5.88 6.12
N ALA A 36 -2.57 -6.14 6.02
CA ALA A 36 -3.46 -5.27 5.26
C ALA A 36 -3.50 -3.87 5.90
N GLY A 37 -3.01 -2.87 5.16
CA GLY A 37 -2.75 -1.53 5.70
C GLY A 37 -1.33 -1.34 6.25
N THR A 38 -0.40 -2.26 5.97
CA THR A 38 1.01 -2.08 6.31
C THR A 38 1.62 -0.84 5.68
N ASP A 39 1.17 -0.41 4.50
CA ASP A 39 1.59 0.87 3.93
C ASP A 39 1.36 2.03 4.91
N MET A 40 0.24 2.01 5.64
CA MET A 40 -0.09 3.04 6.62
C MET A 40 0.65 2.86 7.94
N ALA A 41 0.90 1.62 8.36
CA ALA A 41 1.72 1.34 9.54
C ALA A 41 3.18 1.76 9.31
N PHE A 42 3.73 1.40 8.16
CA PHE A 42 5.05 1.79 7.70
C PHE A 42 5.16 3.31 7.58
N LEU A 43 4.18 3.96 6.93
CA LEU A 43 4.14 5.41 6.82
C LEU A 43 4.13 6.08 8.20
N LYS A 44 3.33 5.57 9.15
CA LYS A 44 3.29 6.11 10.51
C LYS A 44 4.65 5.98 11.22
N THR A 45 5.28 4.80 11.17
CA THR A 45 6.62 4.60 11.74
C THR A 45 7.67 5.47 11.06
N ALA A 46 7.62 5.61 9.73
CA ALA A 46 8.52 6.48 8.99
C ALA A 46 8.36 7.95 9.42
N LEU A 47 7.13 8.40 9.66
CA LEU A 47 6.84 9.74 10.18
C LEU A 47 7.33 9.93 11.63
N GLU A 48 7.28 8.89 12.47
CA GLU A 48 7.82 8.94 13.83
C GLU A 48 9.36 9.00 13.85
N MET A 49 10.03 8.42 12.85
CA MET A 49 11.49 8.38 12.74
C MET A 49 12.09 9.59 12.00
N ALA A 50 11.38 10.13 11.01
CA ALA A 50 11.89 11.20 10.16
C ALA A 50 11.86 12.55 10.90
N ARG A 51 12.90 13.37 10.67
CA ARG A 51 13.01 14.70 11.29
C ARG A 51 12.51 15.83 10.38
N THR A 52 12.49 15.61 9.06
CA THR A 52 12.25 16.65 8.06
C THR A 52 11.10 16.30 7.13
N ALA A 53 11.22 15.19 6.41
CA ALA A 53 10.21 14.75 5.47
C ALA A 53 10.27 13.24 5.22
N VAL A 54 9.15 12.67 4.77
CA VAL A 54 9.05 11.29 4.29
C VAL A 54 8.54 11.32 2.85
N TYR A 55 9.18 10.55 1.98
CA TYR A 55 8.76 10.37 0.59
C TYR A 55 8.26 8.94 0.43
N SER A 56 7.04 8.77 -0.09
CA SER A 56 6.42 7.45 -0.23
C SER A 56 5.56 7.38 -1.48
N LEU A 57 5.49 6.19 -2.09
CA LEU A 57 4.64 5.89 -3.23
C LEU A 57 3.35 5.23 -2.74
N HIS A 58 2.20 5.79 -3.09
CA HIS A 58 0.90 5.22 -2.76
C HIS A 58 0.03 5.14 -4.00
N LYS A 59 -0.81 4.11 -4.11
CA LYS A 59 -1.70 3.95 -5.27
C LYS A 59 -2.63 5.15 -5.38
N SER A 60 -2.78 5.74 -6.57
CA SER A 60 -3.59 6.95 -6.77
C SER A 60 -5.04 6.77 -6.36
N SER A 61 -5.59 5.55 -6.52
CA SER A 61 -6.94 5.20 -6.04
C SER A 61 -7.11 5.25 -4.53
N THR A 62 -6.03 5.30 -3.75
CA THR A 62 -6.03 5.37 -2.28
C THR A 62 -5.69 6.75 -1.73
N ARG A 63 -5.45 7.75 -2.60
CA ARG A 63 -5.06 9.12 -2.26
C ARG A 63 -5.95 9.75 -1.18
N GLU A 64 -7.27 9.66 -1.34
CA GLU A 64 -8.23 10.24 -0.39
C GLU A 64 -8.06 9.64 1.03
N HIS A 65 -7.76 8.34 1.10
CA HIS A 65 -7.51 7.67 2.38
C HIS A 65 -6.22 8.19 3.05
N VAL A 66 -5.16 8.34 2.26
CA VAL A 66 -3.85 8.84 2.73
C VAL A 66 -3.97 10.29 3.19
N GLN A 67 -4.65 11.15 2.42
CA GLN A 67 -4.90 12.55 2.79
C GLN A 67 -5.69 12.67 4.09
N LYS A 68 -6.75 11.86 4.25
CA LYS A 68 -7.53 11.83 5.49
C LYS A 68 -6.66 11.44 6.69
N LYS A 69 -5.76 10.47 6.52
CA LYS A 69 -4.86 10.01 7.59
C LYS A 69 -3.78 11.04 7.92
N ALA A 70 -3.20 11.70 6.92
CA ALA A 70 -2.26 12.80 7.14
C ALA A 70 -2.92 13.95 7.91
N ALA A 71 -4.18 14.31 7.58
CA ALA A 71 -4.95 15.32 8.30
C ALA A 71 -5.22 14.92 9.77
N GLU A 72 -5.57 13.64 10.01
CA GLU A 72 -5.74 13.09 11.37
C GLU A 72 -4.44 13.19 12.18
N TRP A 73 -3.29 12.96 11.54
CA TRP A 73 -1.97 13.05 12.17
C TRP A 73 -1.37 14.46 12.19
N LYS A 74 -2.08 15.46 11.65
CA LYS A 74 -1.64 16.86 11.51
C LYS A 74 -0.31 17.01 10.75
N ILE A 75 -0.08 16.14 9.76
CA ILE A 75 1.10 16.15 8.90
C ILE A 75 0.76 16.84 7.58
N LYS A 76 1.66 17.69 7.08
CA LYS A 76 1.52 18.31 5.75
C LYS A 76 1.78 17.28 4.67
N ILE A 77 0.97 17.30 3.63
CA ILE A 77 1.02 16.36 2.52
C ILE A 77 1.09 17.10 1.19
N ASP A 78 2.11 16.79 0.40
CA ASP A 78 2.31 17.34 -0.95
C ASP A 78 2.37 16.17 -1.95
N ILE A 79 1.52 16.19 -2.97
CA ILE A 79 1.60 15.24 -4.08
C ILE A 79 2.58 15.82 -5.09
N ILE A 80 3.76 15.22 -5.21
CA ILE A 80 4.84 15.71 -6.07
C ILE A 80 4.59 15.34 -7.52
N ALA A 81 4.19 14.09 -7.75
CA ALA A 81 4.01 13.55 -9.09
C ALA A 81 2.98 12.42 -9.09
N GLU A 82 2.23 12.32 -10.18
CA GLU A 82 1.44 11.14 -10.52
C GLU A 82 2.23 10.33 -11.54
N LEU A 83 2.47 9.06 -11.24
CA LEU A 83 3.29 8.15 -12.02
C LEU A 83 2.43 7.00 -12.52
N ARG A 84 2.70 6.57 -13.74
CA ARG A 84 2.13 5.36 -14.34
C ARG A 84 3.26 4.39 -14.63
N TYR A 85 3.11 3.16 -14.14
CA TYR A 85 4.04 2.09 -14.43
C TYR A 85 3.31 0.88 -14.99
N ASP A 86 3.89 0.33 -16.05
CA ASP A 86 3.54 -0.98 -16.55
C ASP A 86 4.11 -2.04 -15.62
N LEU A 87 3.23 -2.78 -14.95
CA LEU A 87 3.66 -3.96 -14.22
C LEU A 87 3.50 -5.19 -15.13
N PRO A 88 4.59 -5.74 -15.68
CA PRO A 88 4.52 -6.94 -16.50
C PRO A 88 4.09 -8.16 -15.66
N ALA A 89 3.56 -9.17 -16.33
CA ALA A 89 3.15 -10.40 -15.69
C ALA A 89 4.36 -11.19 -15.17
N SER A 90 4.61 -11.10 -13.85
CA SER A 90 5.70 -11.84 -13.21
C SER A 90 5.33 -13.27 -12.80
N TYR A 91 4.03 -13.62 -12.78
CA TYR A 91 3.55 -14.90 -12.24
C TYR A 91 2.71 -15.69 -13.24
N LYS A 92 2.75 -17.02 -13.10
CA LYS A 92 2.02 -17.98 -13.95
C LYS A 92 0.49 -17.86 -13.85
N PHE A 93 -0.04 -17.32 -12.76
CA PHE A 93 -1.48 -17.13 -12.55
C PHE A 93 -2.01 -15.78 -13.07
N HIS A 94 -1.15 -14.92 -13.61
CA HIS A 94 -1.58 -13.66 -14.21
C HIS A 94 -2.26 -13.90 -15.55
N LYS A 95 -3.51 -13.45 -15.66
CA LYS A 95 -4.31 -13.54 -16.89
C LYS A 95 -3.95 -12.48 -17.93
N LYS A 96 -3.43 -11.34 -17.47
CA LYS A 96 -3.04 -10.20 -18.31
C LYS A 96 -1.52 -10.15 -18.43
N LYS A 97 -1.01 -9.76 -19.61
CA LYS A 97 0.43 -9.67 -19.88
C LYS A 97 1.10 -8.48 -19.18
N SER A 98 0.37 -7.39 -19.00
CA SER A 98 0.75 -6.24 -18.20
C SER A 98 -0.51 -5.60 -17.60
N VAL A 99 -0.31 -4.83 -16.53
CA VAL A 99 -1.32 -3.95 -15.97
C VAL A 99 -0.68 -2.61 -15.67
N ASP A 100 -1.27 -1.55 -16.18
CA ASP A 100 -0.91 -0.18 -15.87
C ASP A 100 -1.39 0.14 -14.45
N ILE A 101 -0.47 0.63 -13.63
CA ILE A 101 -0.79 1.03 -12.26
C ILE A 101 -0.44 2.50 -12.07
N GLU A 102 -1.40 3.23 -11.53
CA GLU A 102 -1.27 4.64 -11.17
C GLU A 102 -0.87 4.75 -9.69
N VAL A 103 0.26 5.42 -9.44
CA VAL A 103 0.74 5.75 -8.09
C VAL A 103 1.10 7.22 -7.99
N ASP A 104 0.98 7.75 -6.79
CA ASP A 104 1.37 9.10 -6.43
C ASP A 104 2.68 9.04 -5.65
N LEU A 105 3.63 9.87 -6.04
CA LEU A 105 4.77 10.22 -5.19
C LEU A 105 4.33 11.33 -4.24
N ILE A 106 4.28 10.99 -2.96
CA ILE A 106 3.80 11.88 -1.91
C ILE A 106 4.96 12.24 -0.98
N ARG A 107 5.10 13.53 -0.70
CA ARG A 107 5.96 14.07 0.34
C ARG A 107 5.12 14.41 1.55
N PHE A 108 5.53 13.89 2.70
CA PHE A 108 5.00 14.26 4.01
C PHE A 108 6.01 15.12 4.74
N SER A 109 5.55 16.19 5.40
CA SER A 109 6.41 17.10 6.19
C SER A 109 5.73 17.56 7.47
N PHE A 110 6.54 17.90 8.47
CA PHE A 110 6.11 18.33 9.81
C PHE A 110 5.97 19.85 9.90
#